data_AF-A0A7D9MDR4-F1
#
_entry.id   AF-A0A7D9MDR4-F1
#
_cell.length_a   1.000
_cell.length_b   1.000
_cell.length_c   1.000
_cell.angle_alpha   90.00
_cell.angle_beta   90.00
_cell.angle_gamma   90.00
#
_symmetry.space_group_name_H-M   'P 1'
#
loop_
_entity.id
_entity.type
_entity.pdbx_description
1 polymer ?
#
loop_
_entity_poly.entity_id
_entity_poly.type
_entity_poly.pdbx_seq_one_letter_code
_entity_poly.pdbx_strand_id
1 'polypeptide(L)'
;ADDPTLSSNYRPSSLLCVLSKVLERCIHNHLYQHLAPLIYDRQHGFVRGKSTTTQLLEVYQDIMESVVSGEEVDAICLDLSKAFEKVPHDLLLQKLENSGISGSLLSWYKSYLSDRRQRVVLHGVCSDWLPVTSGVPIGSILGPLLFLVYCNDVQDYIQAHE
;
A
#
# COMPACT_ATOMS: atom_id res chain seq x y z
N ALA A 1 20.40 8.22 -12.44
CA ALA A 1 20.66 7.76 -11.08
C ALA A 1 20.45 8.95 -10.17
N ASP A 2 19.69 8.80 -9.10
CA ASP A 2 19.38 9.91 -8.20
C ASP A 2 20.62 10.38 -7.45
N ASP A 3 20.70 11.67 -7.13
CA ASP A 3 21.84 12.27 -6.43
C ASP A 3 21.94 11.70 -4.99
N PRO A 4 23.04 11.02 -4.62
CA PRO A 4 23.20 10.40 -3.30
C PRO A 4 23.44 11.43 -2.19
N THR A 5 23.68 12.70 -2.51
CA THR A 5 23.87 13.78 -1.53
C THR A 5 22.54 14.35 -1.03
N LEU A 6 21.45 14.14 -1.77
CA LEU A 6 20.12 14.61 -1.40
C LEU A 6 19.42 13.58 -0.51
N SER A 7 19.16 13.97 0.74
CA SER A 7 18.44 13.13 1.71
C SER A 7 17.03 12.73 1.25
N SER A 8 16.40 13.54 0.40
CA SER A 8 15.09 13.26 -0.20
C SER A 8 15.04 12.03 -1.11
N ASN A 9 16.20 11.61 -1.63
CA ASN A 9 16.31 10.48 -2.57
C ASN A 9 16.45 9.14 -1.84
N TYR A 10 16.62 9.15 -0.52
CA TYR A 10 16.72 7.94 0.27
C TYR A 10 15.34 7.38 0.56
N ARG A 11 15.15 6.09 0.31
CA ARG A 11 13.96 5.35 0.72
C ARG A 11 14.21 4.66 2.06
N PRO A 12 13.61 5.13 3.16
CA PRO A 12 13.81 4.50 4.46
C PRO A 12 13.20 3.10 4.49
N SER A 13 13.94 2.13 5.03
CA SER A 13 13.43 0.80 5.36
C SER A 13 13.27 0.70 6.87
N SER A 14 12.06 0.37 7.33
CA SER A 14 11.76 0.22 8.76
C SER A 14 12.23 -1.14 9.26
N LEU A 15 13.18 -1.13 10.20
CA LEU A 15 13.61 -2.34 10.88
C LEU A 15 12.61 -2.71 11.99
N LEU A 16 11.56 -3.44 11.61
CA LEU A 16 10.57 -3.94 12.57
C LEU A 16 11.15 -5.07 13.43
N CYS A 17 10.71 -5.11 14.69
CA CYS A 17 11.01 -6.19 15.62
C CYS A 17 10.63 -7.56 15.01
N VAL A 18 11.48 -8.56 15.22
CA VAL A 18 11.25 -9.93 14.73
C VAL A 18 9.91 -10.49 15.23
N LEU A 19 9.59 -10.27 16.50
CA LEU A 19 8.30 -10.71 17.07
C LEU A 19 7.11 -10.04 16.39
N SER A 20 7.23 -8.74 16.04
CA SER A 20 6.21 -8.03 15.25
C SER A 20 6.03 -8.71 13.88
N LYS A 21 7.12 -9.04 13.19
CA LYS A 21 7.06 -9.70 11.88
C LYS A 21 6.41 -11.08 11.95
N VAL A 22 6.68 -11.86 13.01
CA VAL A 22 6.03 -13.16 13.22
C VAL A 22 4.52 -12.97 13.41
N LEU A 23 4.11 -12.04 14.26
CA LEU A 23 2.70 -11.75 14.49
C LEU A 23 2.01 -11.23 13.21
N GLU A 24 2.65 -10.30 12.50
CA GLU A 24 2.18 -9.77 11.22
C GLU A 24 1.96 -10.89 10.20
N ARG A 25 2.86 -11.89 10.14
CA ARG A 25 2.70 -13.06 9.27
C ARG A 25 1.47 -13.88 9.64
N CYS A 26 1.27 -14.15 10.93
CA CYS A 26 0.09 -14.89 11.41
C CYS A 26 -1.21 -14.16 11.04
N ILE A 27 -1.27 -12.86 11.26
CA ILE A 27 -2.44 -12.03 10.92
C ILE A 27 -2.64 -11.99 9.40
N HIS A 28 -1.58 -11.75 8.63
CA HIS A 28 -1.63 -11.69 7.17
C HIS A 28 -2.23 -12.97 6.58
N ASN A 29 -1.81 -14.14 7.05
CA ASN A 29 -2.26 -15.43 6.50
C ASN A 29 -3.78 -15.63 6.63
N HIS A 30 -4.39 -15.14 7.71
CA HIS A 30 -5.83 -15.20 7.90
C HIS A 30 -6.52 -14.07 7.14
N LEU A 31 -6.02 -12.84 7.26
CA LEU A 31 -6.69 -11.67 6.74
C LEU A 31 -6.67 -11.59 5.21
N TYR A 32 -5.60 -12.08 4.59
CA TYR A 32 -5.48 -12.06 3.13
C TYR A 32 -6.64 -12.81 2.46
N GLN A 33 -7.08 -13.94 3.04
CA GLN A 33 -8.20 -14.71 2.48
C GLN A 33 -9.53 -13.95 2.53
N HIS A 34 -9.71 -13.11 3.54
CA HIS A 34 -10.89 -12.26 3.69
C HIS A 34 -10.84 -11.02 2.79
N LEU A 35 -9.68 -10.36 2.70
CA LEU A 35 -9.54 -9.11 1.97
C LEU A 35 -9.34 -9.29 0.47
N ALA A 36 -8.62 -10.33 0.02
CA ALA A 36 -8.29 -10.50 -1.39
C ALA A 36 -9.50 -10.51 -2.33
N PRO A 37 -10.65 -11.14 -2.00
CA PRO A 37 -11.86 -11.08 -2.81
C PRO A 37 -12.53 -9.69 -2.84
N LEU A 38 -12.18 -8.79 -1.92
CA LEU A 38 -12.71 -7.43 -1.85
C LEU A 38 -11.83 -6.43 -2.62
N ILE A 39 -10.61 -6.83 -3.02
CA ILE A 39 -9.70 -5.97 -3.76
C ILE A 39 -10.15 -5.87 -5.21
N TYR A 40 -10.07 -4.67 -5.78
CA TYR A 40 -10.43 -4.40 -7.17
C TYR A 40 -9.80 -5.39 -8.16
N ASP A 41 -10.61 -5.87 -9.11
CA ASP A 41 -10.21 -6.91 -10.06
C ASP A 41 -9.09 -6.49 -11.03
N ARG A 42 -8.90 -5.20 -11.34
CA ARG A 42 -7.75 -4.74 -12.14
C ARG A 42 -6.57 -4.26 -11.28
N GLN A 43 -6.57 -4.53 -9.97
CA GLN A 43 -5.39 -4.35 -9.13
C GLN A 43 -4.46 -5.55 -9.27
N HIS A 44 -3.23 -5.33 -9.76
CA HIS A 44 -2.21 -6.37 -9.93
C HIS A 44 -1.07 -6.28 -8.91
N GLY A 45 -0.88 -5.13 -8.27
CA GLY A 45 0.14 -4.95 -7.25
C GLY A 45 -0.20 -5.75 -6.00
N PHE A 46 0.76 -6.53 -5.48
CA PHE A 46 0.64 -7.26 -4.21
C PHE A 46 -0.52 -8.27 -4.12
N VAL A 47 -1.14 -8.64 -5.24
CA VAL A 47 -2.22 -9.64 -5.32
C VAL A 47 -1.65 -10.98 -5.81
N ARG A 48 -1.99 -12.08 -5.12
CA ARG A 48 -1.56 -13.43 -5.47
C ARG A 48 -2.12 -13.82 -6.83
N GLY A 49 -1.25 -14.36 -7.68
CA GLY A 49 -1.64 -14.79 -9.03
C GLY A 49 -1.65 -13.67 -10.07
N LYS A 50 -1.37 -12.42 -9.66
CA LYS A 50 -1.20 -11.28 -10.56
C LYS A 50 0.25 -10.80 -10.56
N SER A 51 0.64 -10.16 -11.65
CA SER A 51 1.97 -9.62 -11.90
C SER A 51 1.92 -8.40 -12.80
N THR A 52 3.06 -7.73 -12.97
CA THR A 52 3.21 -6.67 -13.96
C THR A 52 2.95 -7.16 -15.39
N THR A 53 3.25 -8.43 -15.69
CA THR A 53 2.93 -9.04 -16.98
C THR A 53 1.44 -9.19 -17.19
N THR A 54 0.67 -9.65 -16.18
CA THR A 54 -0.79 -9.74 -16.31
C THR A 54 -1.42 -8.37 -16.50
N GLN A 55 -0.92 -7.35 -15.80
CA GLN A 55 -1.40 -5.97 -15.94
C GLN A 55 -1.12 -5.42 -17.34
N LEU A 56 0.09 -5.65 -17.85
CA LEU A 56 0.47 -5.22 -19.20
C LEU A 56 -0.38 -5.92 -20.27
N LEU A 57 -0.70 -7.21 -20.10
CA LEU A 57 -1.54 -7.95 -21.03
C LEU A 57 -2.96 -7.38 -21.10
N GLU A 58 -3.57 -7.05 -19.96
CA GLU A 58 -4.90 -6.42 -19.91
C GLU A 58 -4.90 -5.05 -20.59
N VAL A 59 -3.93 -4.18 -20.26
CA VAL A 59 -3.82 -2.87 -20.91
C VAL A 59 -3.53 -3.00 -22.41
N TYR A 60 -2.68 -3.94 -22.81
CA TYR A 60 -2.39 -4.18 -24.22
C TYR A 60 -3.64 -4.65 -24.98
N GLN A 61 -4.44 -5.52 -24.37
CA GLN A 61 -5.71 -5.95 -24.95
C GLN A 61 -6.67 -4.77 -25.13
N ASP A 62 -6.88 -3.96 -24.09
CA ASP A 62 -7.75 -2.76 -24.15
C ASP A 62 -7.30 -1.81 -25.29
N ILE A 63 -6.00 -1.55 -25.42
CA ILE A 63 -5.45 -0.71 -26.50
C ILE A 63 -5.73 -1.32 -27.88
N MET A 64 -5.49 -2.62 -28.04
CA MET A 64 -5.67 -3.30 -29.33
C MET A 64 -7.14 -3.31 -29.78
N GLU A 65 -8.08 -3.47 -28.85
CA GLU A 65 -9.52 -3.44 -29.15
C GLU A 65 -9.98 -2.06 -29.65
N SER A 66 -9.50 -0.97 -29.03
CA SER A 66 -9.77 0.39 -29.50
C SER A 66 -9.14 0.67 -30.87
N VAL A 67 -7.88 0.24 -31.10
CA VAL A 67 -7.19 0.41 -32.39
C VAL A 67 -7.93 -0.32 -33.52
N VAL A 68 -8.40 -1.56 -33.28
CA VAL A 68 -9.18 -2.33 -34.26
C VAL A 68 -10.52 -1.64 -34.56
N SER A 69 -11.11 -0.98 -33.57
CA SER A 69 -12.36 -0.23 -33.71
C SER A 69 -12.18 1.16 -34.36
N GLY A 70 -10.93 1.55 -34.64
CA GLY A 70 -10.59 2.85 -35.21
C GLY A 70 -10.72 4.02 -34.22
N GLU A 71 -10.72 3.72 -32.91
CA GLU A 71 -10.75 4.71 -31.83
C GLU A 71 -9.35 5.22 -31.50
N GLU A 72 -9.27 6.46 -30.99
CA GLU A 72 -8.04 7.02 -30.45
C GLU A 72 -7.89 6.61 -28.98
N VAL A 73 -6.66 6.33 -28.54
CA VAL A 73 -6.37 5.91 -27.17
C VAL A 73 -5.42 6.88 -26.51
N ASP A 74 -5.87 7.48 -25.41
CA ASP A 74 -5.04 8.29 -24.51
C ASP A 74 -4.77 7.54 -23.20
N ALA A 75 -3.54 7.63 -22.70
CA ALA A 75 -3.13 6.97 -21.46
C ALA A 75 -2.65 7.99 -20.41
N ILE A 76 -3.25 7.94 -19.22
CA ILE A 76 -2.85 8.76 -18.07
C ILE A 76 -2.13 7.88 -17.05
N CYS A 77 -0.83 8.12 -16.88
CA CYS A 77 0.00 7.41 -15.90
C CYS A 77 0.17 8.27 -14.64
N LEU A 78 -0.31 7.77 -13.49
CA LEU A 78 -0.21 8.44 -12.20
C LEU A 78 0.79 7.72 -11.28
N ASP A 79 1.65 8.49 -10.60
CA ASP A 79 2.55 7.98 -9.57
C ASP A 79 2.32 8.69 -8.23
N LEU A 80 2.23 7.91 -7.16
CA LEU A 80 1.93 8.42 -5.82
C LEU A 80 3.22 8.70 -5.06
N SER A 81 3.54 9.99 -4.88
CA SER A 81 4.73 10.41 -4.14
C SER A 81 4.69 9.92 -2.69
N LYS A 82 5.63 9.04 -2.32
CA LYS A 82 5.76 8.45 -0.98
C LYS A 82 4.50 7.71 -0.53
N ALA A 83 3.88 6.94 -1.43
CA ALA A 83 2.59 6.27 -1.23
C ALA A 83 2.44 5.58 0.14
N PHE A 84 3.41 4.77 0.55
CA PHE A 84 3.37 4.05 1.83
C PHE A 84 3.53 4.94 3.05
N GLU A 85 4.24 6.07 2.95
CA GLU A 85 4.52 6.98 4.08
C GLU A 85 3.37 7.95 4.34
N LYS A 86 2.50 8.16 3.35
CA LYS A 86 1.43 9.18 3.40
C LYS A 86 0.04 8.62 3.71
N VAL A 87 -0.09 7.33 4.02
CA VAL A 87 -1.40 6.72 4.37
C VAL A 87 -1.92 7.29 5.70
N PRO A 88 -3.04 8.03 5.75
CA PRO A 88 -3.56 8.55 7.01
C PRO A 88 -4.12 7.40 7.87
N HIS A 89 -3.73 7.33 9.14
CA HIS A 89 -4.08 6.20 10.02
C HIS A 89 -5.57 6.11 10.29
N ASP A 90 -6.25 7.23 10.55
CA ASP A 90 -7.69 7.23 10.86
C ASP A 90 -8.53 6.75 9.66
N LEU A 91 -8.22 7.23 8.46
CA LEU A 91 -8.87 6.77 7.23
C LEU A 91 -8.59 5.29 6.96
N LEU A 92 -7.36 4.83 7.19
CA LEU A 92 -7.03 3.42 7.04
C LEU A 92 -7.84 2.55 8.01
N LEU A 93 -7.95 2.96 9.28
CA LEU A 93 -8.75 2.25 10.28
C LEU A 93 -10.23 2.19 9.89
N GLN A 94 -10.80 3.30 9.42
CA GLN A 94 -12.18 3.34 8.92
C GLN A 94 -12.38 2.41 7.72
N LYS A 95 -11.43 2.37 6.78
CA LYS A 95 -11.51 1.46 5.62
C LYS A 95 -11.38 -0.01 6.01
N LEU A 96 -10.55 -0.33 7.00
CA LEU A 96 -10.47 -1.68 7.57
C LEU A 96 -11.81 -2.08 8.20
N GLU A 97 -12.44 -1.18 8.96
CA GLU A 97 -13.76 -1.40 9.55
C GLU A 97 -14.84 -1.62 8.48
N ASN A 98 -14.88 -0.77 7.45
CA ASN A 98 -15.78 -0.92 6.30
C ASN A 98 -15.55 -2.22 5.52
N SER A 99 -14.33 -2.77 5.56
CA SER A 99 -13.99 -4.08 4.97
C SER A 99 -14.39 -5.26 5.85
N GLY A 100 -15.11 -5.02 6.96
CA GLY A 100 -15.61 -6.04 7.89
C GLY A 100 -14.64 -6.41 9.01
N ILE A 101 -13.52 -5.69 9.19
CA ILE A 101 -12.58 -5.94 10.28
C ILE A 101 -13.05 -5.18 11.52
N SER A 102 -13.39 -5.91 12.58
CA SER A 102 -13.95 -5.31 13.80
C SER A 102 -13.36 -5.90 15.08
N GLY A 103 -13.81 -5.38 16.23
CA GLY A 103 -13.50 -5.93 17.55
C GLY A 103 -12.02 -5.88 17.93
N SER A 104 -11.50 -7.00 18.44
CA SER A 104 -10.12 -7.09 18.94
C SER A 104 -9.08 -6.91 17.84
N LEU A 105 -9.37 -7.36 16.61
CA LEU A 105 -8.44 -7.20 15.48
C LEU A 105 -8.33 -5.74 15.05
N LEU A 106 -9.46 -5.02 14.97
CA LEU A 106 -9.44 -3.58 14.68
C LEU A 106 -8.73 -2.78 15.79
N SER A 107 -8.99 -3.15 17.05
CA SER A 107 -8.31 -2.56 18.21
C SER A 107 -6.80 -2.81 18.17
N TRP A 108 -6.39 -4.00 17.72
CA TRP A 108 -4.98 -4.32 17.51
C TRP A 108 -4.37 -3.47 16.40
N TYR A 109 -5.06 -3.26 15.26
CA TYR A 109 -4.59 -2.36 14.20
C TYR A 109 -4.44 -0.92 14.68
N LYS A 110 -5.40 -0.43 15.47
CA LYS A 110 -5.30 0.88 16.12
C LYS A 110 -4.04 0.96 16.97
N SER A 111 -3.83 -0.01 17.86
CA SER A 111 -2.60 -0.08 18.67
C SER A 111 -1.32 -0.25 17.84
N TYR A 112 -1.37 -0.95 16.71
CA TYR A 112 -0.22 -1.18 15.84
C TYR A 112 0.26 0.10 15.15
N LEU A 113 -0.68 1.01 14.82
CA LEU A 113 -0.42 2.26 14.11
C LEU A 113 -0.17 3.45 15.05
N SER A 114 -0.81 3.47 16.24
CA SER A 114 -0.70 4.56 17.21
C SER A 114 0.63 4.62 17.96
N ASP A 115 1.00 5.82 18.42
CA ASP A 115 2.16 6.13 19.28
C ASP A 115 3.51 5.59 18.79
N ARG A 116 3.61 5.36 17.48
CA ARG A 116 4.84 4.93 16.84
C ARG A 116 5.84 6.08 16.79
N ARG A 117 7.10 5.75 17.03
CA ARG A 117 8.23 6.66 16.85
C ARG A 117 9.26 6.01 15.93
N GLN A 118 9.97 6.83 15.18
CA GLN A 118 11.05 6.41 14.31
C GLN A 118 12.26 7.33 14.46
N ARG A 119 13.43 6.82 14.10
CA ARG A 119 14.68 7.58 14.00
C ARG A 119 15.54 6.97 12.90
N VAL A 120 16.47 7.76 12.39
CA VAL A 120 17.48 7.30 11.43
C VAL A 120 18.74 6.93 12.20
N VAL A 121 19.36 5.80 11.82
CA VAL A 121 20.67 5.38 12.34
C VAL A 121 21.63 5.29 11.16
N LEU A 122 22.70 6.08 11.20
CA LEU A 122 23.71 6.13 10.14
C LEU A 122 25.10 6.08 10.77
N HIS A 123 25.90 5.07 10.41
CA HIS A 123 27.25 4.85 10.96
C HIS A 123 27.30 4.90 12.51
N GLY A 124 26.30 4.32 13.17
CA GLY A 124 26.20 4.28 14.63
C GLY A 124 25.66 5.57 15.28
N VAL A 125 25.49 6.65 14.51
CA VAL A 125 24.88 7.89 14.98
C VAL A 125 23.36 7.80 14.82
N CYS A 126 22.64 8.20 15.87
CA CYS A 126 21.18 8.20 15.91
C CYS A 126 20.64 9.63 15.80
N SER A 127 19.62 9.84 14.97
CA SER A 127 18.80 11.05 15.04
C SER A 127 17.90 11.04 16.28
N ASP A 128 17.26 12.18 16.55
CA ASP A 128 16.15 12.25 17.49
C ASP A 128 14.99 11.33 17.07
N TRP A 129 14.21 10.91 18.07
CA TRP A 129 12.99 10.16 17.87
C TRP A 129 11.83 11.07 17.47
N LEU A 130 11.29 10.85 16.28
CA LEU A 130 10.14 11.58 15.77
C LEU A 130 8.88 10.68 15.76
N PRO A 131 7.69 11.25 16.03
CA PRO A 131 6.44 10.51 15.91
C PRO A 131 6.17 10.11 14.44
N VAL A 132 5.52 8.98 14.24
CA VAL A 132 5.01 8.53 12.94
C VAL A 132 3.52 8.82 12.92
N THR A 133 3.15 9.92 12.26
CA THR A 133 1.76 10.42 12.20
C THR A 133 0.97 9.90 10.99
N SER A 134 1.66 9.28 10.03
CA SER A 134 1.06 8.69 8.84
C SER A 134 1.94 7.57 8.30
N GLY A 135 1.35 6.79 7.42
CA GLY A 135 2.00 5.75 6.66
C GLY A 135 1.93 4.39 7.32
N VAL A 136 2.20 3.37 6.50
CA VAL A 136 2.41 2.00 6.94
C VAL A 136 3.91 1.70 6.86
N PRO A 137 4.49 0.92 7.78
CA PRO A 137 5.94 0.74 7.83
C PRO A 137 6.47 0.04 6.57
N ILE A 138 7.39 0.68 5.85
CA ILE A 138 8.09 0.07 4.70
C ILE A 138 8.98 -1.05 5.25
N GLY A 139 8.68 -2.31 4.90
CA GLY A 139 9.30 -3.51 5.49
C GLY A 139 8.38 -4.31 6.43
N SER A 140 7.16 -3.82 6.65
CA SER A 140 6.06 -4.61 7.23
C SER A 140 5.56 -5.66 6.26
N ILE A 141 5.14 -6.80 6.81
CA ILE A 141 4.44 -7.85 6.06
C ILE A 141 2.99 -7.43 5.78
N LEU A 142 2.37 -6.68 6.70
CA LEU A 142 1.01 -6.15 6.54
C LEU A 142 0.97 -4.87 5.70
N GLY A 143 2.08 -4.12 5.62
CA GLY A 143 2.15 -2.84 4.91
C GLY A 143 1.54 -2.86 3.49
N PRO A 144 1.94 -3.80 2.61
CA PRO A 144 1.33 -3.93 1.29
C PRO A 144 -0.19 -4.16 1.32
N LEU A 145 -0.68 -5.06 2.18
CA LEU A 145 -2.11 -5.36 2.29
C LEU A 145 -2.90 -4.16 2.82
N LEU A 146 -2.37 -3.45 3.80
CA LEU A 146 -2.97 -2.21 4.32
C LEU A 146 -3.01 -1.11 3.26
N PHE A 147 -1.98 -1.02 2.43
CA PHE A 147 -1.97 -0.09 1.31
C PHE A 147 -3.04 -0.43 0.27
N LEU A 148 -3.24 -1.72 -0.04
CA LEU A 148 -4.32 -2.17 -0.94
C LEU A 148 -5.70 -1.78 -0.41
N VAL A 149 -5.97 -2.00 0.89
CA VAL A 149 -7.23 -1.57 1.51
C VAL A 149 -7.42 -0.06 1.42
N TYR A 150 -6.34 0.71 1.62
CA TYR A 150 -6.40 2.16 1.55
C TYR A 150 -6.81 2.67 0.16
N CYS A 151 -6.19 2.16 -0.91
CA CYS A 151 -6.40 2.65 -2.27
C CYS A 151 -7.51 1.94 -3.06
N ASN A 152 -8.22 0.99 -2.45
CA ASN A 152 -9.15 0.11 -3.15
C ASN A 152 -10.34 0.83 -3.82
N ASP A 153 -10.74 1.98 -3.29
CA ASP A 153 -11.86 2.79 -3.76
C ASP A 153 -11.47 3.86 -4.79
N VAL A 154 -10.18 3.99 -5.12
CA VAL A 154 -9.71 4.96 -6.13
C VAL A 154 -10.44 4.76 -7.46
N GLN A 155 -10.71 3.51 -7.82
CA GLN A 155 -11.48 3.17 -9.02
C GLN A 155 -12.91 3.72 -9.01
N ASP A 156 -13.59 3.75 -7.86
CA ASP A 156 -14.98 4.20 -7.74
C ASP A 156 -15.07 5.70 -8.08
N TYR A 157 -14.04 6.47 -7.73
CA TYR A 157 -13.95 7.88 -8.09
C TYR A 157 -13.61 8.11 -9.56
N ILE A 158 -12.84 7.21 -10.18
CA ILE A 158 -12.51 7.31 -11.61
C ILE A 158 -13.78 7.03 -12.44
N GLN A 159 -14.49 5.93 -12.15
CA GLN A 159 -15.71 5.55 -12.87
C GLN A 159 -16.84 6.56 -12.70
N ALA A 160 -16.95 7.23 -11.54
CA ALA A 160 -17.97 8.26 -11.32
C ALA A 160 -17.78 9.53 -12.18
N HIS A 161 -16.63 9.67 -12.86
CA HIS A 161 -16.29 10.82 -13.70
C HIS A 161 -16.06 10.45 -15.18
N GLU A 162 -16.38 9.21 -15.58
CA GLU A 162 -16.58 8.78 -16.98
C GLU A 162 -18.05 8.94 -17.38
#